data_AF-A0A2T3W720-F1
#
_entry.id   AF-A0A2T3W720-F1
#
_cell.length_a   1.000
_cell.length_b   1.000
_cell.length_c   1.000
_cell.angle_alpha   90.00
_cell.angle_beta   90.00
_cell.angle_gamma   90.00
#
_symmetry.space_group_name_H-M   'P 1'
#
loop_
_entity.id
_entity.type
_entity.pdbx_description
1 polymer ?
#
loop_
_entity_poly.entity_id
_entity_poly.type
_entity_poly.pdbx_seq_one_letter_code
_entity_poly.pdbx_strand_id
1 'polypeptide(L)'
;MVAWLEEVAEHAPTFIGWQGAVLSSEESFTEPCLMIAARSPWFSHPEWDEQLHLRVTLSSEYLPPFAHELDHSPAWAEAGEVSAAWLDFPVTQADLRELRAQWAAQVQRFPVRDPSRTPCR
;
A
#
# COMPACT_ATOMS: atom_id res chain seq x y z
N MET A 1 -9.16 3.08 3.73
CA MET A 1 -8.64 1.98 2.88
C MET A 1 -9.46 1.69 1.62
N VAL A 2 -10.63 1.03 1.67
CA VAL A 2 -11.35 0.62 0.43
C VAL A 2 -11.72 1.83 -0.44
N ALA A 3 -12.17 2.92 0.19
CA ALA A 3 -12.44 4.19 -0.50
C ALA A 3 -11.17 4.82 -1.09
N TRP A 4 -10.05 4.76 -0.36
CA TRP A 4 -8.76 5.25 -0.86
C TRP A 4 -8.27 4.45 -2.07
N LEU A 5 -8.38 3.12 -2.06
CA LEU A 5 -8.04 2.28 -3.22
C LEU A 5 -8.91 2.59 -4.44
N GLU A 6 -10.20 2.89 -4.23
CA GLU A 6 -11.09 3.34 -5.32
C GLU A 6 -10.59 4.65 -5.91
N GLU A 7 -10.31 5.64 -5.07
CA GLU A 7 -9.84 6.97 -5.49
C GLU A 7 -8.50 6.87 -6.24
N VAL A 8 -7.55 6.07 -5.75
CA VAL A 8 -6.29 5.80 -6.43
C VAL A 8 -6.53 5.12 -7.78
N ALA A 9 -7.43 4.13 -7.85
CA ALA A 9 -7.74 3.45 -9.10
C ALA A 9 -8.38 4.40 -10.14
N GLU A 10 -9.24 5.32 -9.72
CA GLU A 10 -9.81 6.35 -10.59
C GLU A 10 -8.73 7.28 -11.14
N HIS A 11 -7.74 7.65 -10.32
CA HIS A 11 -6.67 8.59 -10.67
C HIS A 11 -5.38 7.93 -11.17
N ALA A 12 -5.37 6.61 -11.35
CA ALA A 12 -4.19 5.85 -11.80
C ALA A 12 -3.51 6.45 -13.05
N PRO A 13 -4.24 6.90 -14.10
CA PRO A 13 -3.61 7.53 -15.27
C PRO A 13 -2.82 8.79 -14.93
N THR A 14 -3.21 9.54 -13.89
CA THR A 14 -2.48 10.71 -13.42
C THR A 14 -1.15 10.32 -12.79
N PHE A 15 -1.10 9.26 -11.98
CA PHE A 15 0.15 8.76 -11.40
C PHE A 15 1.09 8.20 -12.46
N ILE A 16 0.56 7.42 -13.40
CA ILE A 16 1.32 6.77 -14.48
C ILE A 16 1.93 7.83 -15.41
N GLY A 17 1.14 8.82 -15.82
CA GLY A 17 1.58 9.87 -16.75
C GLY A 17 2.39 11.00 -16.10
N TRP A 18 2.69 10.92 -14.80
CA TRP A 18 3.35 12.00 -14.07
C TRP A 18 4.84 12.06 -14.36
N GLN A 19 5.30 13.15 -15.00
CA GLN A 19 6.71 13.33 -15.40
C GLN A 19 7.52 14.26 -14.47
N GLY A 20 6.92 14.70 -13.36
CA GLY A 20 7.53 15.67 -12.43
C GLY A 20 8.27 15.03 -11.25
N ALA A 21 8.39 15.79 -10.15
CA ALA A 21 8.79 15.22 -8.86
C ALA A 21 7.81 14.12 -8.43
N VAL A 22 8.24 13.16 -7.62
CA VAL A 22 7.41 12.02 -7.19
C VAL A 22 6.03 12.49 -6.72
N LEU A 23 4.98 12.02 -7.38
CA LEU A 23 3.60 12.18 -6.95
C LEU A 23 3.22 10.99 -6.06
N SER A 24 2.67 11.25 -4.88
CA SER A 24 2.22 10.20 -3.98
C SER A 24 0.90 10.53 -3.27
N SER A 25 0.10 9.51 -3.04
CA SER A 25 -1.04 9.52 -2.11
C SER A 25 -0.88 8.35 -1.16
N GLU A 26 -1.21 8.53 0.13
CA GLU A 26 -0.96 7.53 1.16
C GLU A 26 -2.12 7.38 2.13
N GLU A 27 -2.25 6.16 2.66
CA GLU A 27 -3.13 5.80 3.76
C GLU A 27 -2.27 5.13 4.84
N SER A 28 -2.44 5.57 6.10
CA SER A 28 -1.68 5.05 7.24
C SER A 28 -2.57 4.41 8.30
N PHE A 29 -2.02 3.40 8.95
CA PHE A 29 -2.63 2.66 10.06
C PHE A 29 -1.68 2.77 11.25
N THR A 30 -2.17 3.36 12.34
CA THR A 30 -1.39 3.55 13.56
C THR A 30 -0.93 2.22 14.15
N GLU A 31 -1.75 1.18 14.09
CA GLU A 31 -1.42 -0.17 14.53
C GLU A 31 -1.87 -1.12 13.41
N PRO A 32 -0.95 -1.84 12.72
CA PRO A 32 0.44 -2.15 13.09
C PRO A 32 1.52 -1.23 12.46
N CYS A 33 1.43 0.10 12.61
CA CYS A 33 2.38 1.05 11.98
C CYS A 33 2.61 0.76 10.48
N LEU A 34 1.52 0.53 9.76
CA LEU A 34 1.50 0.19 8.33
C LEU A 34 1.14 1.44 7.53
N MET A 35 1.88 1.72 6.47
CA MET A 35 1.54 2.75 5.51
C MET A 35 1.50 2.15 4.11
N ILE A 36 0.47 2.50 3.33
CA ILE A 36 0.39 2.15 1.92
C ILE A 36 0.37 3.44 1.12
N ALA A 37 1.22 3.54 0.11
CA ALA A 37 1.31 4.71 -0.75
C ALA A 37 1.24 4.33 -2.23
N ALA A 38 0.35 4.98 -2.97
CA ALA A 38 0.35 4.95 -4.43
C ALA A 38 1.29 6.04 -4.93
N ARG A 39 2.22 5.68 -5.82
CA ARG A 39 3.31 6.57 -6.26
C ARG A 39 3.46 6.54 -7.77
N SER A 40 3.80 7.69 -8.34
CA SER A 40 4.33 7.74 -9.71
C SER A 40 5.60 6.87 -9.81
N PRO A 41 5.86 6.24 -10.96
CA PRO A 41 7.08 5.46 -11.18
C PRO A 41 8.32 6.29 -10.85
N TRP A 42 9.25 5.70 -10.09
CA TRP A 42 10.54 6.35 -9.80
C TRP A 42 11.62 5.97 -10.81
N PHE A 43 11.35 5.00 -11.67
CA PHE A 43 12.12 4.67 -12.87
C PHE A 43 11.14 4.26 -13.98
N SER A 44 11.45 4.63 -15.23
CA SER A 44 10.70 4.16 -16.40
C SER A 44 11.33 2.87 -16.90
N HIS A 45 10.50 1.88 -17.20
CA HIS A 45 10.91 0.67 -17.88
C HIS A 45 9.91 0.41 -19.01
N PRO A 46 10.35 0.10 -20.25
CA PRO A 46 9.43 -0.02 -21.39
C PRO A 46 8.31 -1.05 -21.19
N GLU A 47 8.54 -2.06 -20.34
CA GLU A 47 7.54 -3.09 -20.03
C GLU A 47 6.53 -2.64 -18.94
N TRP A 48 6.82 -1.55 -18.23
CA TRP A 48 6.10 -1.08 -17.03
C TRP A 48 5.62 0.37 -17.13
N ASP A 49 5.69 0.98 -18.31
CA ASP A 49 5.28 2.38 -18.54
C ASP A 49 3.76 2.62 -18.32
N GLU A 50 2.97 1.55 -18.16
CA GLU A 50 1.53 1.61 -17.83
C GLU A 50 1.23 1.30 -16.35
N GLN A 51 2.25 1.29 -15.49
CA GLN A 51 2.13 0.90 -14.09
C GLN A 51 2.46 2.07 -13.15
N LEU A 52 1.81 2.08 -11.99
CA LEU A 52 2.21 2.91 -10.85
C LEU A 52 2.74 2.00 -9.74
N HIS A 53 3.44 2.57 -8.76
CA HIS A 53 3.99 1.77 -7.67
C HIS A 53 3.08 1.86 -6.44
N LEU A 54 2.65 0.71 -5.94
CA LEU A 54 2.04 0.59 -4.63
C LEU A 54 3.13 0.23 -3.62
N ARG A 55 3.53 1.20 -2.81
CA ARG A 55 4.50 1.00 -1.73
C ARG A 55 3.80 0.58 -0.46
N VAL A 56 4.28 -0.47 0.17
CA VAL A 56 3.88 -0.89 1.52
C VAL A 56 5.06 -0.66 2.44
N THR A 57 4.90 0.22 3.42
CA THR A 57 5.90 0.55 4.44
C THR A 57 5.47 -0.01 5.78
N LEU A 58 6.39 -0.68 6.46
CA LEU A 58 6.21 -1.30 7.77
C LEU A 58 7.29 -0.77 8.72
N SER A 59 6.92 -0.40 9.94
CA SER A 59 7.90 -0.18 11.01
C SER A 59 8.72 -1.46 11.25
N SER A 60 10.01 -1.31 11.54
CA SER A 60 10.94 -2.44 11.71
C SER A 60 10.54 -3.39 12.84
N GLU A 61 9.81 -2.87 13.84
CA GLU A 61 9.28 -3.65 14.96
C GLU A 61 8.10 -4.57 14.56
N TYR A 62 7.49 -4.36 13.39
CA TYR A 62 6.36 -5.13 12.85
C TYR A 62 6.69 -5.86 11.54
N LEU A 63 7.98 -6.15 11.30
CA LEU A 63 8.38 -6.88 10.10
C LEU A 63 7.78 -8.30 10.09
N PRO A 64 7.33 -8.78 8.92
CA PRO A 64 6.82 -10.14 8.80
C PRO A 64 7.95 -11.16 9.02
N PRO A 65 7.61 -12.41 9.44
CA PRO A 65 8.61 -13.44 9.72
C PRO A 65 9.48 -13.81 8.50
N PHE A 66 8.98 -13.57 7.28
CA PHE A 66 9.71 -13.77 6.02
C PHE A 66 10.56 -12.57 5.57
N ALA A 67 10.70 -11.51 6.38
CA ALA A 67 11.42 -10.30 5.98
C ALA A 67 12.88 -10.55 5.55
N HIS A 68 13.51 -11.60 6.06
CA HIS A 68 14.85 -12.06 5.70
C HIS A 68 14.93 -12.76 4.33
N GLU A 69 13.79 -13.17 3.76
CA GLU A 69 13.68 -13.84 2.46
C GLU A 69 13.50 -12.86 1.29
N LEU A 70 13.30 -11.57 1.59
CA LEU A 70 13.18 -10.55 0.56
C LEU A 70 14.52 -10.43 -0.17
N ASP A 71 14.52 -10.54 -1.50
CA ASP A 71 15.73 -10.54 -2.38
C ASP A 71 16.50 -9.21 -2.32
N HIS A 72 15.85 -8.18 -1.79
CA HIS A 72 16.45 -6.96 -1.29
C HIS A 72 16.41 -6.97 0.24
N SER A 73 16.99 -7.99 0.89
CA SER A 73 17.34 -7.89 2.29
C SER A 73 18.45 -6.86 2.33
N PRO A 74 18.17 -5.60 2.64
CA PRO A 74 19.14 -4.57 2.39
C PRO A 74 20.22 -4.75 3.43
N ALA A 75 21.42 -4.28 3.12
CA ALA A 75 22.58 -4.28 4.01
C ALA A 75 22.31 -3.67 5.41
N TRP A 76 21.11 -3.13 5.64
CA TRP A 76 20.61 -2.63 6.90
C TRP A 76 20.29 -3.69 7.95
N ALA A 77 20.08 -4.96 7.57
CA ALA A 77 19.91 -6.05 8.55
C ALA A 77 21.16 -6.25 9.42
N GLU A 78 22.33 -5.87 8.91
CA GLU A 78 23.63 -5.94 9.60
C GLU A 78 24.07 -4.57 10.19
N ALA A 79 23.43 -3.46 9.82
CA ALA A 79 23.88 -2.09 10.15
C ALA A 79 23.29 -1.49 11.43
N GLY A 80 22.37 -2.20 12.11
CA GLY A 80 22.01 -1.92 13.50
C GLY A 80 20.94 -0.85 13.77
N GLU A 81 20.51 -0.04 12.80
CA GLU A 81 19.40 0.91 13.01
C GLU A 81 18.52 1.04 11.77
N VAL A 82 17.39 0.33 11.78
CA VAL A 82 16.34 0.46 10.78
C VAL A 82 15.06 0.76 11.49
N SER A 83 14.43 1.87 11.13
CA SER A 83 13.13 2.28 11.66
C SER A 83 11.95 1.80 10.80
N ALA A 84 12.17 1.55 9.50
CA ALA A 84 11.13 1.07 8.59
C ALA A 84 11.69 0.30 7.39
N ALA A 85 10.93 -0.68 6.90
CA ALA A 85 11.17 -1.36 5.63
C ALA A 85 10.01 -1.08 4.66
N TRP A 86 10.27 -1.12 3.36
CA TRP A 86 9.24 -0.96 2.35
C TRP A 86 9.36 -1.96 1.21
N LEU A 87 8.21 -2.30 0.63
CA LEU A 87 8.05 -3.12 -0.57
C LEU A 87 7.35 -2.28 -1.63
N ASP A 88 7.88 -2.27 -2.85
CA ASP A 88 7.23 -1.63 -4.00
C ASP A 88 6.63 -2.71 -4.90
N PHE A 89 5.34 -2.56 -5.20
CA PHE A 89 4.62 -3.43 -6.14
C PHE A 89 4.24 -2.61 -7.38
N PRO A 90 4.74 -2.98 -8.56
CA PRO A 90 4.23 -2.40 -9.79
C PRO A 90 2.79 -2.88 -10.03
N VAL A 91 1.86 -1.96 -10.22
CA VAL A 91 0.43 -2.26 -10.39
C VAL A 91 -0.19 -1.43 -11.50
N THR A 92 -1.07 -2.07 -12.27
CA THR A 92 -1.91 -1.40 -13.26
C THR A 92 -3.19 -0.86 -12.61
N GLN A 93 -3.95 -0.04 -13.35
CA GLN A 93 -5.29 0.37 -12.94
C GLN A 93 -6.23 -0.83 -12.73
N ALA A 94 -6.10 -1.88 -13.54
CA ALA A 94 -6.93 -3.08 -13.43
C ALA A 94 -6.63 -3.82 -12.12
N ASP A 95 -5.35 -3.97 -11.78
CA ASP A 95 -4.91 -4.63 -10.54
C ASP A 95 -5.44 -3.89 -9.31
N LEU A 96 -5.44 -2.56 -9.31
CA LEU A 96 -5.99 -1.75 -8.22
C LEU A 96 -7.50 -1.96 -8.03
N ARG A 97 -8.26 -2.05 -9.13
CA ARG A 97 -9.70 -2.33 -9.08
C ARG A 97 -9.98 -3.73 -8.55
N GLU A 98 -9.19 -4.71 -8.99
CA GLU A 98 -9.30 -6.07 -8.48
C GLU A 98 -8.97 -6.14 -6.99
N LEU A 99 -7.85 -5.53 -6.57
CA LEU A 99 -7.43 -5.46 -5.17
C LEU A 99 -8.51 -4.83 -4.29
N ARG A 100 -9.12 -3.73 -4.76
CA ARG A 100 -10.27 -3.09 -4.10
C ARG A 100 -11.43 -4.06 -3.94
N ALA A 101 -11.78 -4.80 -4.99
CA ALA A 101 -12.89 -5.75 -4.94
C ALA A 101 -12.62 -6.89 -3.96
N GLN A 102 -11.41 -7.44 -3.97
CA GLN A 102 -10.98 -8.48 -3.04
C GLN A 102 -11.01 -7.98 -1.58
N TRP A 103 -10.50 -6.77 -1.33
CA TRP A 103 -10.50 -6.17 0.00
C TRP A 103 -11.92 -5.89 0.51
N ALA A 104 -12.78 -5.33 -0.35
CA ALA A 104 -14.18 -5.10 -0.01
C ALA A 104 -14.89 -6.41 0.37
N ALA A 105 -14.66 -7.49 -0.39
CA ALA A 105 -15.22 -8.80 -0.09
C ALA A 105 -14.68 -9.40 1.22
N GLN A 106 -13.42 -9.16 1.56
CA GLN A 106 -12.84 -9.59 2.85
C GLN A 106 -13.44 -8.82 4.03
N VAL A 107 -13.53 -7.48 3.93
CA VAL A 107 -14.08 -6.64 4.99
C VAL A 107 -15.56 -6.94 5.27
N GLN A 108 -16.34 -7.21 4.22
CA GLN A 108 -17.77 -7.57 4.36
C GLN A 108 -18.00 -8.86 5.16
N ARG A 109 -16.98 -9.71 5.36
CA ARG A 109 -17.08 -10.92 6.20
C ARG A 109 -17.13 -10.59 7.70
N PHE A 110 -16.68 -9.40 8.09
CA PHE A 110 -16.64 -9.00 9.49
C PHE A 110 -17.92 -8.26 9.88
N PRO A 111 -18.50 -8.54 11.06
CA PRO A 111 -19.72 -7.90 11.49
C PRO A 111 -19.50 -6.39 11.71
N VAL A 112 -20.36 -5.57 11.11
CA VAL A 112 -20.36 -4.12 11.34
C VAL A 112 -21.03 -3.85 12.69
N ARG A 113 -20.39 -3.08 13.56
CA ARG A 113 -21.03 -2.59 14.78
C ARG A 113 -22.20 -1.69 14.39
N ASP A 114 -23.39 -2.07 14.79
CA ASP A 114 -24.58 -1.24 14.66
C ASP A 114 -24.53 -0.12 15.72
N PRO A 115 -24.36 1.15 15.33
CA PRO A 115 -24.27 2.27 16.27
C PRO A 115 -25.58 2.49 17.05
N SER A 116 -26.71 1.96 16.55
CA SER A 116 -28.01 2.05 17.24
C SER A 116 -28.13 1.09 18.43
N ARG A 117 -27.19 0.14 18.57
CA ARG A 117 -27.19 -0.91 19.60
C ARG A 117 -26.25 -0.63 20.76
N THR A 118 -25.97 0.65 21.05
CA THR A 118 -25.25 1.02 22.27
C THR A 118 -26.18 0.80 23.47
N PRO A 119 -25.91 -0.14 24.40
CA PRO A 119 -26.71 -0.22 25.61
C PRO A 119 -26.48 1.05 26.42
N CYS A 120 -27.54 1.86 26.59
CA CYS A 120 -27.57 2.89 27.62
C CYS A 120 -27.20 2.23 28.95
N ARG A 121 -26.11 2.70 29.56
CA ARG A 121 -25.82 2.43 30.98
C ARG A 121 -26.62 3.37 31.86
#